data_AF-J5GNB6-F1
#
_entry.id   AF-J5GNB6-F1
#
_cell.length_a   1.000
_cell.length_b   1.000
_cell.length_c   1.000
_cell.angle_alpha   90.00
_cell.angle_beta   90.00
_cell.angle_gamma   90.00
#
_symmetry.space_group_name_H-M   'P 1'
#
loop_
_entity.id
_entity.type
_entity.pdbx_description
1 polymer ?
#
loop_
_entity_poly.entity_id
_entity_poly.type
_entity_poly.pdbx_seq_one_letter_code
_entity_poly.pdbx_strand_id
1 'polypeptide(L)'
;MSIGRQRFSLAHELYHLYFDESGISSASLTTIGKGDENEKKADQFASYFLIPQSSFYGLIESIKEKNQKKHLDIEDVIRIEQYYGVSHKAILYRLMEEGEIDSEDIKSMETGVIALAARLGYDTTIYYPSVKDKNKMVLGHYIALAEKLLDEEYISYGKYEEILLDGFRDDIVYGIEGEDGVILD
;
A
#
# COMPACT_ATOMS: atom_id res chain seq x y z
N MET A 1 6.41 7.78 0.00
CA MET A 1 5.49 6.96 -0.81
C MET A 1 4.06 7.39 -0.51
N SER A 2 3.14 7.46 -1.48
CA SER A 2 1.71 7.76 -1.17
C SER A 2 1.02 6.56 -0.53
N ILE A 3 -0.08 6.76 0.21
CA ILE A 3 -0.77 5.65 0.88
C ILE A 3 -1.27 4.58 -0.11
N GLY A 4 -1.73 4.97 -1.30
CA GLY A 4 -2.10 4.01 -2.35
C GLY A 4 -0.92 3.16 -2.81
N ARG A 5 0.29 3.74 -2.88
CA ARG A 5 1.53 2.99 -3.17
C ARG A 5 1.99 2.14 -1.98
N GLN A 6 1.82 2.61 -0.74
CA GLN A 6 2.15 1.83 0.45
C GLN A 6 1.32 0.54 0.52
N ARG A 7 0.02 0.64 0.23
CA ARG A 7 -0.88 -0.53 0.14
C ARG A 7 -0.43 -1.51 -0.95
N PHE A 8 -0.08 -1.00 -2.12
CA PHE A 8 0.45 -1.81 -3.21
C PHE A 8 1.74 -2.52 -2.82
N SER A 9 2.72 -1.80 -2.26
CA SER A 9 3.98 -2.37 -1.77
C SER A 9 3.73 -3.42 -0.69
N LEU A 10 2.81 -3.19 0.25
CA LEU A 10 2.48 -4.18 1.27
C LEU A 10 1.91 -5.47 0.66
N ALA A 11 1.01 -5.36 -0.31
CA ALA A 11 0.47 -6.53 -1.00
C ALA A 11 1.52 -7.25 -1.87
N HIS A 12 2.46 -6.50 -2.45
CA HIS A 12 3.60 -7.05 -3.19
C HIS A 12 4.52 -7.84 -2.26
N GLU A 13 4.90 -7.29 -1.11
CA GLU A 13 5.73 -8.00 -0.12
C GLU A 13 4.99 -9.20 0.50
N LEU A 14 3.66 -9.13 0.62
CA LEU A 14 2.84 -10.26 1.04
C LEU A 14 2.96 -11.43 0.05
N TYR A 15 3.05 -11.16 -1.25
CA TYR A 15 3.31 -12.22 -2.23
C TYR A 15 4.65 -12.90 -1.93
N HIS A 16 5.72 -12.13 -1.76
CA HIS A 16 7.05 -12.70 -1.50
C HIS A 16 7.07 -13.55 -0.24
N LEU A 17 6.38 -13.11 0.82
CA LEU A 17 6.26 -13.88 2.06
C LEU A 17 5.63 -15.27 1.87
N TYR A 18 4.64 -15.40 0.98
CA TYR A 18 3.87 -16.64 0.82
C TYR A 18 4.32 -17.51 -0.36
N PHE A 19 4.92 -16.91 -1.37
CA PHE A 19 5.15 -17.56 -2.67
C PHE A 19 6.61 -17.54 -3.12
N ASP A 20 7.50 -16.80 -2.45
CA ASP A 20 8.92 -16.85 -2.78
C ASP A 20 9.61 -18.03 -2.08
N GLU A 21 10.16 -18.94 -2.87
CA GLU A 21 10.81 -20.17 -2.39
C GLU A 21 12.19 -19.89 -1.74
N SER A 22 12.72 -18.68 -1.93
CA SER A 22 14.06 -18.30 -1.47
C SER A 22 14.19 -18.15 0.05
N GLY A 23 13.07 -18.01 0.78
CA GLY A 23 13.03 -17.88 2.24
C GLY A 23 13.70 -16.61 2.79
N ILE A 24 14.13 -15.68 1.93
CA ILE A 24 14.75 -14.40 2.31
C ILE A 24 13.72 -13.31 2.11
N SER A 25 13.01 -12.94 3.18
CA SER A 25 12.16 -11.75 3.21
C SER A 25 13.02 -10.49 3.40
N SER A 26 13.79 -10.09 2.38
CA SER A 26 14.40 -8.76 2.38
C SER A 26 13.43 -7.77 1.74
N ALA A 27 12.93 -6.81 2.53
CA ALA A 27 12.06 -5.75 2.03
C ALA A 27 12.74 -5.03 0.85
N SER A 28 12.25 -5.25 -0.36
CA SER A 28 12.91 -4.71 -1.53
C SER A 28 12.48 -3.26 -1.74
N LEU A 29 13.46 -2.35 -1.77
CA LEU A 29 13.26 -0.95 -2.12
C LEU A 29 13.13 -0.73 -3.65
N THR A 30 13.01 -1.79 -4.46
CA THR A 30 13.17 -1.65 -5.92
C THR A 30 11.91 -1.23 -6.67
N THR A 31 12.14 -0.34 -7.62
CA THR A 31 11.21 0.24 -8.59
C THR A 31 10.43 -0.79 -9.40
N ILE A 32 9.11 -0.61 -9.45
CA ILE A 32 8.14 -1.30 -10.33
C ILE A 32 8.66 -1.41 -11.77
N GLY A 33 8.66 -2.62 -12.33
CA GLY A 33 8.78 -2.87 -13.78
C GLY A 33 10.16 -3.20 -14.35
N LYS A 34 11.18 -3.49 -13.53
CA LYS A 34 12.48 -4.05 -13.98
C LYS A 34 12.93 -5.19 -13.06
N GLY A 35 12.31 -6.37 -13.20
CA GLY A 35 12.66 -7.51 -12.36
C GLY A 35 12.19 -8.83 -12.97
N ASP A 36 12.91 -9.88 -12.56
CA ASP A 36 12.64 -11.31 -12.63
C ASP A 36 11.14 -11.68 -12.73
N GLU A 37 10.80 -12.82 -13.34
CA GLU A 37 9.40 -13.28 -13.49
C GLU A 37 8.65 -13.33 -12.15
N ASN A 38 9.36 -13.49 -11.03
CA ASN A 38 8.80 -13.44 -9.69
C ASN A 38 8.26 -12.05 -9.30
N GLU A 39 8.97 -10.97 -9.61
CA GLU A 39 8.54 -9.59 -9.35
C GLU A 39 7.27 -9.25 -10.13
N LYS A 40 7.15 -9.74 -11.37
CA LYS A 40 5.91 -9.58 -12.16
C LYS A 40 4.73 -10.31 -11.53
N LYS A 41 4.96 -11.51 -11.00
CA LYS A 41 3.92 -12.25 -10.27
C LYS A 41 3.52 -11.52 -8.98
N ALA A 42 4.48 -10.91 -8.27
CA ALA A 42 4.21 -10.09 -7.09
C ALA A 42 3.36 -8.85 -7.42
N ASP A 43 3.72 -8.13 -8.49
CA ASP A 43 2.94 -6.99 -8.99
C ASP A 43 1.52 -7.42 -9.42
N GLN A 44 1.39 -8.54 -10.12
CA GLN A 44 0.09 -9.10 -10.52
C GLN A 44 -0.73 -9.52 -9.30
N PHE A 45 -0.13 -10.21 -8.33
CA PHE A 45 -0.78 -10.57 -7.08
C PHE A 45 -1.30 -9.33 -6.37
N ALA A 46 -0.46 -8.31 -6.18
CA ALA A 46 -0.85 -7.07 -5.49
C ALA A 46 -2.04 -6.40 -6.18
N SER A 47 -2.05 -6.36 -7.51
CA SER A 47 -3.14 -5.82 -8.33
C SER A 47 -4.46 -6.55 -8.08
N TYR A 48 -4.49 -7.88 -8.19
CA TYR A 48 -5.71 -8.69 -8.01
C TYR A 48 -6.14 -8.81 -6.54
N PHE A 49 -5.20 -8.75 -5.61
CA PHE A 49 -5.47 -8.78 -4.17
C PHE A 49 -6.15 -7.50 -3.71
N LEU A 50 -5.65 -6.34 -4.16
CA LEU A 50 -6.22 -5.03 -3.81
C LEU A 50 -7.47 -4.69 -4.63
N ILE A 51 -7.57 -5.22 -5.86
CA ILE A 51 -8.69 -4.97 -6.79
C ILE A 51 -9.28 -6.33 -7.22
N PRO A 52 -10.12 -6.96 -6.36
CA PRO A 52 -10.68 -8.28 -6.66
C PRO A 52 -11.57 -8.25 -7.90
N GLN A 53 -11.34 -9.19 -8.83
CA GLN A 53 -11.98 -9.25 -10.16
C GLN A 53 -13.51 -9.10 -10.11
N SER A 54 -14.19 -9.90 -9.29
CA SER A 54 -15.65 -9.91 -9.22
C SER A 54 -16.23 -8.60 -8.69
N SER A 55 -15.59 -8.02 -7.67
CA SER A 55 -15.97 -6.70 -7.15
C SER A 55 -15.73 -5.61 -8.18
N PHE A 56 -14.62 -5.70 -8.93
CA PHE A 56 -14.23 -4.69 -9.91
C PHE A 56 -15.21 -4.63 -11.06
N TYR A 57 -15.52 -5.79 -11.64
CA TYR A 57 -16.52 -5.92 -12.71
C TYR A 57 -17.88 -5.38 -12.27
N GLY A 58 -18.38 -5.82 -11.10
CA GLY A 58 -19.68 -5.38 -10.59
C GLY A 58 -19.75 -3.87 -10.32
N LEU A 59 -18.65 -3.26 -9.85
CA LEU A 59 -18.60 -1.82 -9.65
C LEU A 59 -18.67 -1.07 -10.99
N ILE A 60 -17.89 -1.49 -11.99
CA ILE A 60 -17.87 -0.87 -13.31
C ILE A 60 -19.25 -0.96 -13.98
N GLU A 61 -19.87 -2.15 -13.96
CA GLU A 61 -21.21 -2.37 -14.51
C GLU A 61 -22.23 -1.46 -13.82
N SER A 62 -22.21 -1.39 -12.48
CA SER A 62 -23.12 -0.52 -11.73
C SER A 62 -22.97 0.97 -12.07
N ILE A 63 -21.74 1.43 -12.34
CA ILE A 63 -21.45 2.81 -12.74
C ILE A 63 -22.01 3.09 -14.13
N LYS A 64 -21.80 2.17 -15.08
CA LYS A 64 -22.29 2.28 -16.45
C LYS A 64 -23.82 2.28 -16.52
N GLU A 65 -24.46 1.35 -15.82
CA GLU A 65 -25.93 1.22 -15.78
C GLU A 65 -26.60 2.45 -15.16
N LYS A 66 -26.15 2.87 -13.97
CA LYS A 66 -26.74 3.99 -13.23
C LYS A 66 -26.74 5.29 -14.04
N ASN A 67 -25.72 5.49 -14.86
CA ASN A 67 -25.51 6.72 -15.61
C ASN A 67 -25.77 6.56 -17.12
N GLN A 68 -26.26 5.38 -17.56
CA GLN A 68 -26.53 5.06 -18.96
C GLN A 68 -25.35 5.35 -19.90
N LYS A 69 -24.11 5.11 -19.44
CA LYS A 69 -22.88 5.38 -20.20
C LYS A 69 -22.19 4.10 -20.64
N LYS A 70 -21.58 4.16 -21.84
CA LYS A 70 -20.83 3.06 -22.44
C LYS A 70 -19.36 3.05 -22.03
N HIS A 71 -18.80 4.22 -21.78
CA HIS A 71 -17.39 4.44 -21.44
C HIS A 71 -17.28 5.13 -20.09
N LEU A 72 -16.18 4.86 -19.39
CA LEU A 72 -15.84 5.50 -18.12
C LEU A 72 -15.20 6.86 -18.39
N ASP A 73 -15.54 7.85 -17.56
CA ASP A 73 -14.85 9.14 -17.53
C ASP A 73 -13.87 9.22 -16.35
N ILE A 74 -13.05 10.27 -16.31
CA ILE A 74 -12.07 10.46 -15.23
C ILE A 74 -12.73 10.55 -13.83
N GLU A 75 -13.97 11.01 -13.72
CA GLU A 75 -14.68 11.07 -12.42
C GLU A 75 -15.07 9.67 -11.95
N ASP A 76 -15.42 8.77 -12.87
CA ASP A 76 -15.64 7.35 -12.57
C ASP A 76 -14.33 6.66 -12.16
N VAL A 77 -13.22 6.92 -12.86
CA VAL A 77 -11.90 6.38 -12.50
C VAL A 77 -11.51 6.82 -11.09
N ILE A 78 -11.72 8.10 -10.76
CA ILE A 78 -11.47 8.63 -9.41
C ILE A 78 -12.38 7.97 -8.38
N ARG A 79 -13.65 7.70 -8.70
CA ARG A 79 -14.54 6.97 -7.79
C ARG A 79 -14.04 5.55 -7.53
N ILE A 80 -13.58 4.85 -8.57
CA ILE A 80 -13.09 3.47 -8.49
C ILE A 80 -11.80 3.40 -7.65
N GLU A 81 -10.81 4.28 -7.90
CA GLU A 81 -9.56 4.27 -7.13
C GLU A 81 -9.78 4.61 -5.66
N GLN A 82 -10.75 5.48 -5.34
CA GLN A 82 -11.12 5.84 -3.98
C GLN A 82 -11.83 4.68 -3.28
N TYR A 83 -12.68 3.94 -3.99
CA TYR A 83 -13.34 2.74 -3.48
C TYR A 83 -12.33 1.64 -3.08
N TYR A 84 -11.36 1.35 -3.95
CA TYR A 84 -10.30 0.36 -3.66
C TYR A 84 -9.17 0.93 -2.81
N GLY A 85 -9.06 2.25 -2.71
CA GLY A 85 -8.02 2.94 -1.98
C GLY A 85 -6.62 2.69 -2.55
N VAL A 86 -6.50 2.58 -3.87
CA VAL A 86 -5.24 2.34 -4.58
C VAL A 86 -4.80 3.60 -5.35
N SER A 87 -3.59 3.59 -5.90
CA SER A 87 -3.12 4.73 -6.70
C SER A 87 -3.83 4.83 -8.06
N HIS A 88 -3.94 6.04 -8.60
CA HIS A 88 -4.50 6.30 -9.93
C HIS A 88 -3.93 5.44 -11.04
N LYS A 89 -2.60 5.33 -11.07
CA LYS A 89 -1.90 4.52 -12.05
C LYS A 89 -2.27 3.03 -11.97
N ALA A 90 -2.57 2.51 -10.78
CA ALA A 90 -2.97 1.12 -10.61
C ALA A 90 -4.36 0.86 -11.22
N ILE A 91 -5.33 1.75 -11.00
CA ILE A 91 -6.66 1.62 -11.62
C ILE A 91 -6.61 1.78 -13.13
N LEU A 92 -5.85 2.75 -13.66
CA LEU A 92 -5.73 2.92 -15.11
C LEU A 92 -5.20 1.66 -15.80
N TYR A 93 -4.16 1.02 -15.25
CA TYR A 93 -3.68 -0.25 -15.79
C TYR A 93 -4.71 -1.38 -15.66
N ARG A 94 -5.39 -1.47 -14.51
CA ARG A 94 -6.42 -2.50 -14.31
C ARG A 94 -7.56 -2.36 -15.31
N LEU A 95 -8.06 -1.14 -15.53
CA LEU A 95 -9.11 -0.87 -16.52
C LEU A 95 -8.64 -1.22 -17.93
N MET A 96 -7.40 -0.90 -18.28
CA MET A 96 -6.83 -1.24 -19.59
C MET A 96 -6.70 -2.77 -19.78
N GLU A 97 -6.27 -3.50 -18.75
CA GLU A 97 -6.19 -4.97 -18.78
C GLU A 97 -7.56 -5.63 -19.00
N GLU A 98 -8.61 -5.05 -18.42
CA GLU A 98 -10.00 -5.52 -18.59
C GLU A 98 -10.67 -4.99 -19.88
N GLY A 99 -9.96 -4.19 -20.69
CA GLY A 99 -10.49 -3.64 -21.94
C GLY A 99 -11.55 -2.54 -21.76
N GLU A 100 -11.57 -1.92 -20.58
CA GLU A 100 -12.54 -0.88 -20.21
C GLU A 100 -12.14 0.52 -20.68
N ILE A 101 -10.83 0.74 -20.83
CA ILE A 101 -10.22 1.94 -21.41
C ILE A 101 -9.05 1.53 -22.32
N ASP A 102 -8.65 2.43 -23.21
CA ASP A 102 -7.47 2.23 -24.05
C ASP A 102 -6.27 3.13 -23.68
N SER A 103 -5.20 3.05 -24.47
CA SER A 103 -3.97 3.83 -24.22
C SER A 103 -4.14 5.33 -24.47
N GLU A 104 -5.14 5.74 -25.24
CA GLU A 104 -5.47 7.14 -25.51
C GLU A 104 -6.28 7.71 -24.35
N ASP A 105 -7.23 6.92 -23.82
CA ASP A 105 -7.97 7.24 -22.60
C ASP A 105 -7.01 7.47 -21.42
N ILE A 106 -6.04 6.58 -21.19
CA ILE A 106 -5.04 6.74 -20.11
C ILE A 106 -4.37 8.11 -20.18
N LYS A 107 -3.86 8.51 -21.34
CA LYS A 107 -3.17 9.81 -21.51
C LYS A 107 -4.08 10.98 -21.18
N SER A 108 -5.36 10.88 -21.52
CA SER A 108 -6.35 11.91 -21.22
C SER A 108 -6.69 12.00 -19.73
N MET A 109 -6.56 10.90 -18.99
CA MET A 109 -6.95 10.78 -17.59
C MET A 109 -5.80 10.97 -16.59
N GLU A 110 -4.54 11.02 -17.03
CA GLU A 110 -3.36 11.13 -16.15
C GLU A 110 -3.20 12.49 -15.43
N THR A 111 -3.88 13.55 -15.89
CA THR A 111 -3.65 14.92 -15.42
C THR A 111 -4.86 15.49 -14.67
N GLY A 112 -4.60 16.41 -13.75
CA GLY A 112 -5.66 17.09 -12.98
C GLY A 112 -6.36 16.23 -11.92
N VAL A 113 -5.95 14.98 -11.74
CA VAL A 113 -6.57 13.98 -10.86
C VAL A 113 -6.78 14.51 -9.43
N ILE A 114 -5.74 15.07 -8.81
CA ILE A 114 -5.80 15.51 -7.40
C ILE A 114 -6.82 16.66 -7.22
N ALA A 115 -6.78 17.64 -8.11
CA ALA A 115 -7.70 18.78 -8.05
C ALA A 115 -9.15 18.34 -8.30
N LEU A 116 -9.34 17.38 -9.21
CA LEU A 116 -10.65 16.81 -9.49
C LEU A 116 -11.17 15.98 -8.32
N ALA A 117 -10.33 15.12 -7.73
CA ALA A 117 -10.70 14.32 -6.56
C ALA A 117 -11.10 15.21 -5.37
N ALA A 118 -10.34 16.28 -5.11
CA ALA A 118 -10.70 17.28 -4.09
C ALA A 118 -12.04 17.94 -4.40
N ARG A 119 -12.28 18.33 -5.66
CA ARG A 119 -13.56 18.94 -6.10
C ARG A 119 -14.75 17.98 -5.95
N LEU A 120 -14.52 16.69 -6.14
CA LEU A 120 -15.51 15.63 -5.92
C LEU A 120 -15.74 15.30 -4.43
N GLY A 121 -14.96 15.91 -3.52
CA GLY A 121 -15.11 15.75 -2.07
C GLY A 121 -14.36 14.56 -1.47
N TYR A 122 -13.40 13.98 -2.20
CA TYR A 122 -12.60 12.87 -1.69
C TYR A 122 -11.40 13.34 -0.88
N ASP A 123 -10.96 12.48 0.04
CA ASP A 123 -9.66 12.64 0.67
C ASP A 123 -8.54 12.41 -0.36
N THR A 124 -7.56 13.31 -0.36
CA THR A 124 -6.47 13.33 -1.35
C THR A 124 -5.21 12.63 -0.86
N THR A 125 -5.21 12.07 0.35
CA THR A 125 -4.02 11.40 0.92
C THR A 125 -3.51 10.26 0.02
N ILE A 126 -4.38 9.58 -0.72
CA ILE A 126 -4.01 8.50 -1.68
C ILE A 126 -3.02 8.94 -2.76
N TYR A 127 -2.97 10.24 -3.07
CA TYR A 127 -2.11 10.80 -4.10
C TYR A 127 -0.81 11.41 -3.55
N TYR A 128 -0.82 11.91 -2.32
CA TYR A 128 0.33 12.60 -1.74
C TYR A 128 1.29 11.64 -1.04
N PRO A 129 2.62 11.89 -1.09
CA PRO A 129 3.56 11.18 -0.23
C PRO A 129 3.20 11.38 1.24
N SER A 130 3.17 10.31 2.00
CA SER A 130 2.97 10.37 3.45
C SER A 130 4.06 11.20 4.12
N VAL A 131 3.65 12.07 5.07
CA VAL A 131 4.53 12.94 5.87
C VAL A 131 5.62 12.09 6.54
N LYS A 132 6.86 12.58 6.59
CA LYS A 132 8.04 11.81 7.05
C LYS A 132 7.82 11.09 8.40
N ASP A 133 7.13 11.72 9.34
CA ASP A 133 6.90 11.15 10.68
C ASP A 133 5.76 10.13 10.76
N LYS A 134 4.92 10.01 9.72
CA LYS A 134 3.87 8.97 9.63
C LYS A 134 4.32 7.73 8.87
N ASN A 135 5.60 7.65 8.46
CA ASN A 135 6.15 6.53 7.70
C ASN A 135 6.77 5.44 8.58
N LYS A 136 6.74 5.60 9.91
CA LYS A 136 7.28 4.66 10.88
C LYS A 136 6.13 4.18 11.75
N MET A 137 5.59 3.01 11.44
CA MET A 137 4.55 2.37 12.24
C MET A 137 4.95 0.92 12.47
N VAL A 138 4.98 0.52 13.73
CA VAL A 138 5.13 -0.88 14.12
C VAL A 138 3.90 -1.29 14.92
N LEU A 139 3.45 -2.52 14.73
CA LEU A 139 2.36 -3.07 15.52
C LEU A 139 2.88 -3.47 16.89
N GLY A 140 2.11 -3.24 17.95
CA GLY A 140 2.48 -3.71 19.31
C GLY A 140 2.74 -5.22 19.37
N HIS A 141 2.11 -6.00 18.48
CA HIS A 141 2.36 -7.44 18.36
C HIS A 141 3.80 -7.79 17.95
N TYR A 142 4.43 -6.97 17.12
CA TYR A 142 5.83 -7.17 16.72
C TYR A 142 6.76 -7.13 17.94
N ILE A 143 6.51 -6.17 18.83
CA ILE A 143 7.27 -5.97 20.07
C ILE A 143 7.03 -7.14 21.02
N ALA A 144 5.77 -7.54 21.22
CA ALA A 144 5.41 -8.67 22.07
C ALA A 144 6.06 -9.99 21.59
N LEU A 145 6.21 -10.18 20.27
CA LEU A 145 6.93 -11.33 19.72
C LEU A 145 8.43 -11.24 19.95
N ALA A 146 9.04 -10.07 19.79
CA ALA A 146 10.46 -9.86 20.08
C ALA A 146 10.78 -10.13 21.56
N GLU A 147 9.94 -9.64 22.47
CA GLU A 147 10.03 -9.90 23.92
C GLU A 147 9.93 -11.40 24.20
N LYS A 148 8.92 -12.06 23.64
CA LYS A 148 8.73 -13.50 23.82
C LYS A 148 9.95 -14.30 23.35
N LEU A 149 10.55 -13.95 22.21
CA LEU A 149 11.74 -14.62 21.68
C LEU A 149 12.96 -14.43 22.58
N LEU A 150 13.09 -13.27 23.22
CA LEU A 150 14.14 -12.99 24.19
C LEU A 150 13.92 -13.79 25.49
N ASP A 151 12.70 -13.76 26.02
CA ASP A 151 12.31 -14.46 27.26
C ASP A 151 12.48 -15.99 27.15
N GLU A 152 12.19 -16.54 25.97
CA GLU A 152 12.36 -17.96 25.65
C GLU A 152 13.81 -18.32 25.22
N GLU A 153 14.76 -17.37 25.32
CA GLU A 153 16.18 -17.51 24.98
C GLU A 153 16.46 -17.94 23.51
N TYR A 154 15.51 -17.73 22.60
CA TYR A 154 15.71 -17.99 21.18
C TYR A 154 16.62 -16.97 20.49
N ILE A 155 16.71 -15.76 21.05
CA ILE A 155 17.56 -14.67 20.56
C ILE A 155 18.39 -14.08 21.71
N SER A 156 19.52 -13.46 21.38
CA SER A 156 20.31 -12.69 22.34
C SER A 156 19.69 -11.32 22.57
N TYR A 157 20.05 -10.67 23.68
CA TYR A 157 19.66 -9.30 23.97
C TYR A 157 20.07 -8.31 22.85
N GLY A 158 21.29 -8.45 22.31
CA GLY A 158 21.71 -7.62 21.18
C GLY A 158 20.88 -7.83 19.92
N LYS A 159 20.39 -9.05 19.67
CA LYS A 159 19.48 -9.32 18.56
C LYS A 159 18.07 -8.76 18.81
N TYR A 160 17.62 -8.76 20.06
CA TYR A 160 16.38 -8.11 20.46
C TYR A 160 16.42 -6.60 20.19
N GLU A 161 17.51 -5.92 20.57
CA GLU A 161 17.69 -4.49 20.27
C GLU A 161 17.71 -4.22 18.77
N GLU A 162 18.41 -5.05 17.99
CA GLU A 162 18.42 -4.96 16.51
C GLU A 162 16.99 -5.05 15.93
N ILE A 163 16.20 -6.02 16.38
CA ILE A 163 14.79 -6.20 15.95
C ILE A 163 13.95 -4.96 16.30
N LEU A 164 14.10 -4.41 17.51
CA LEU A 164 13.36 -3.20 17.90
C LEU A 164 13.75 -1.97 17.08
N LEU A 165 15.03 -1.79 16.77
CA LEU A 165 15.51 -0.70 15.93
C LEU A 165 15.02 -0.82 14.48
N ASP A 166 15.00 -2.03 13.93
CA ASP A 166 14.37 -2.31 12.62
C ASP A 166 12.86 -1.99 12.64
N GLY A 167 12.22 -2.22 13.78
CA GLY A 167 10.83 -1.85 14.07
C GLY A 167 10.61 -0.37 14.40
N PHE A 168 11.61 0.51 14.26
CA PHE A 168 11.54 1.93 14.61
C PHE A 168 11.14 2.20 16.07
N ARG A 169 11.54 1.32 16.99
CA ARG A 169 11.34 1.45 18.45
C ARG A 169 12.63 1.83 19.16
N ASP A 170 13.27 2.88 18.63
CA ASP A 170 14.43 3.51 19.26
C ASP A 170 14.12 4.01 20.68
N ASP A 171 12.86 4.35 20.95
CA ASP A 171 12.35 4.74 22.26
C ASP A 171 12.40 3.61 23.31
N ILE A 172 12.22 2.35 22.90
CA ILE A 172 12.35 1.21 23.82
C ILE A 172 13.83 0.92 24.10
N VAL A 173 14.68 1.05 23.09
CA VAL A 173 16.11 0.71 23.20
C VAL A 173 16.90 1.79 23.93
N TYR A 174 16.65 3.06 23.61
CA TYR A 174 17.41 4.20 24.15
C TYR A 174 16.65 4.98 25.24
N GLY A 175 15.37 4.69 25.45
CA GLY A 175 14.48 5.44 26.34
C GLY A 175 13.77 6.60 25.64
N ILE A 176 12.68 7.09 26.24
CA ILE A 176 11.90 8.22 25.73
C ILE A 176 12.54 9.54 26.19
N GLU A 177 13.02 10.36 25.25
CA GLU A 177 13.56 11.68 25.56
C GLU A 177 12.51 12.58 26.23
N GLY A 178 12.82 13.10 27.43
CA GLY A 178 11.98 14.06 28.14
C GLY A 178 10.81 13.46 28.93
N GLU A 179 10.78 12.14 29.13
CA GLU A 179 9.78 11.48 29.98
C GLU A 179 10.03 11.69 31.49
N ASP A 180 11.26 12.07 31.86
CA ASP A 180 11.64 12.43 33.22
C ASP A 180 10.82 13.65 33.70
N GLY A 181 9.78 13.38 34.50
CA GLY A 181 8.94 14.41 35.14
C GLY A 181 7.59 14.66 34.47
N VAL A 182 7.16 13.82 33.51
CA VAL A 182 5.81 13.89 32.97
C VAL A 182 4.81 13.37 34.01
N ILE A 183 3.98 14.27 34.55
CA ILE A 183 2.84 13.91 35.40
C ILE A 183 1.67 13.58 34.49
N LEU A 184 1.26 12.32 34.49
CA LEU A 184 0.03 11.86 33.82
C LEU A 184 -1.19 12.33 34.63
N ASP A 185 -2.29 12.65 33.94
CA ASP A 185 -3.52 13.18 34.54
C ASP A 185 -4.32 12.15 35.37
#